data_AF-A0A7J6AE63-F1
#
_entry.id   AF-A0A7J6AE63-F1
#
_cell.length_a   1.000
_cell.length_b   1.000
_cell.length_c   1.000
_cell.angle_alpha   90.00
_cell.angle_beta   90.00
_cell.angle_gamma   90.00
#
_symmetry.space_group_name_H-M   'P 1'
#
loop_
_entity.id
_entity.type
_entity.pdbx_description
1 polymer ?
#
loop_
_entity_poly.entity_id
_entity_poly.type
_entity_poly.pdbx_seq_one_letter_code
_entity_poly.pdbx_strand_id
1 'polypeptide(L)'
;MTAPYEDIVTFVANQLKCPICFDMFTDPVTLECGHSYCLQCIKTHLKRTGRKSNCPQCRAELRPDCKLHKNVTISTILELQEVGGRKMWEKVLTEREEELSQDALQSKLDFLKQEMEKIKMLQAEFHSLIQNGTCFTRDNIRTYESSSSVEMLSSSLDCEGGSQSADNSSSLSSVTHIDKVVKNSESASEENRVSLSEDPDSLGGFAEGGMSAATALSAEFVSLSFSPGLCHRRLVFLDQRRRMEVRLSMPLRTRVCRFKACQCMAEQEFTTGRHYWDIETSACSGWAAGVAYTDMGQDERLGRSKSSWCIERSSVSFSAWHDSSETPLKQRHPSRLRVLLDMDAGHLSFWSGADGEAELFDIRVEFRAPVRPVFWLFGTKPGNALSFPIP
;
A
#
# COMPACT_ATOMS: atom_id res chain seq x y z
N MET A 1 24.17 20.06 14.66
CA MET A 1 24.72 20.28 13.30
C MET A 1 25.03 18.95 12.58
N THR A 2 24.46 17.80 12.99
CA THR A 2 24.83 16.44 12.55
C THR A 2 23.97 15.86 11.41
N ALA A 3 22.71 16.29 11.27
CA ALA A 3 21.76 15.71 10.30
C ALA A 3 22.18 15.72 8.81
N PRO A 4 22.77 16.81 8.25
CA PRO A 4 23.10 16.85 6.82
C PRO A 4 24.19 15.86 6.43
N TYR A 5 25.10 15.56 7.35
CA TYR A 5 26.23 14.66 7.10
C TYR A 5 25.76 13.19 7.13
N GLU A 6 24.91 12.83 8.08
CA GLU A 6 24.34 11.48 8.19
C GLU A 6 23.50 11.12 6.97
N ASP A 7 22.66 12.05 6.48
CA ASP A 7 21.87 11.85 5.25
C ASP A 7 22.74 11.60 4.02
N ILE A 8 23.86 12.32 3.89
CA ILE A 8 24.83 12.12 2.80
C ILE A 8 25.51 10.75 2.92
N VAL A 9 25.91 10.35 4.12
CA VAL A 9 26.57 9.06 4.34
C VAL A 9 25.62 7.90 4.03
N THR A 10 24.35 7.99 4.43
CA THR A 10 23.32 6.99 4.06
C THR A 10 23.03 6.99 2.57
N PHE A 11 22.97 8.15 1.91
CA PHE A 11 22.81 8.23 0.46
C PHE A 11 23.95 7.52 -0.26
N VAL A 12 25.20 7.82 0.11
CA VAL A 12 26.41 7.19 -0.45
C VAL A 12 26.42 5.69 -0.19
N ALA A 13 26.09 5.24 1.02
CA ALA A 13 26.00 3.82 1.36
C ALA A 13 25.02 3.05 0.44
N ASN A 14 23.89 3.67 0.09
CA ASN A 14 22.94 3.07 -0.85
C ASN A 14 23.43 3.02 -2.30
N GLN A 15 24.29 3.96 -2.73
CA GLN A 15 24.94 3.92 -4.05
C GLN A 15 26.00 2.81 -4.17
N LEU A 16 26.43 2.23 -3.04
CA LEU A 16 27.41 1.13 -2.99
C LEU A 16 26.75 -0.27 -3.02
N LYS A 17 25.46 -0.35 -3.36
CA LYS A 17 24.71 -1.60 -3.49
C LYS A 17 24.63 -2.07 -4.94
N CYS A 18 24.73 -3.38 -5.11
CA CYS A 18 24.52 -4.04 -6.38
C CYS A 18 23.03 -4.05 -6.75
N PRO A 19 22.62 -3.54 -7.92
CA PRO A 19 21.21 -3.53 -8.33
C PRO A 19 20.61 -4.93 -8.61
N ILE A 20 21.43 -5.99 -8.64
CA ILE A 20 20.99 -7.37 -8.87
C ILE A 20 20.73 -8.11 -7.55
N CYS A 21 21.69 -8.10 -6.62
CA CYS A 21 21.56 -8.79 -5.33
C CYS A 21 21.09 -7.87 -4.19
N PHE A 22 21.14 -6.54 -4.39
CA PHE A 22 20.81 -5.50 -3.41
C PHE A 22 21.74 -5.42 -2.19
N ASP A 23 22.77 -6.27 -2.13
CA ASP A 23 23.86 -6.18 -1.15
C ASP A 23 24.97 -5.24 -1.61
N MET A 24 25.85 -4.85 -0.69
CA MET A 24 27.07 -4.13 -1.02
C MET A 24 27.90 -4.88 -2.05
N PHE A 25 28.49 -4.16 -3.00
CA PHE A 25 29.23 -4.78 -4.08
C PHE A 25 30.29 -5.77 -3.58
N THR A 26 30.29 -6.99 -4.13
CA THR A 26 31.37 -7.96 -4.01
C THR A 26 32.03 -8.09 -5.37
N ASP A 27 33.32 -7.74 -5.45
CA ASP A 27 34.04 -7.60 -6.72
C ASP A 27 33.23 -6.80 -7.76
N PRO A 28 32.97 -5.50 -7.49
CA PRO A 28 32.20 -4.66 -8.39
C PRO A 28 32.81 -4.65 -9.79
N VAL A 29 31.97 -4.64 -10.81
CA VAL A 29 32.32 -4.52 -12.22
C VAL A 29 31.45 -3.42 -12.82
N THR A 30 32.05 -2.49 -13.54
CA THR A 30 31.34 -1.43 -14.24
C THR A 30 31.32 -1.73 -15.73
N LEU A 31 30.12 -1.72 -16.31
CA LEU A 31 29.91 -1.89 -17.74
C LEU A 31 30.28 -0.60 -18.51
N GLU A 32 30.48 -0.69 -19.82
CA GLU A 32 30.77 0.49 -20.67
C GLU A 32 29.69 1.58 -20.57
N CYS A 33 28.45 1.21 -20.25
CA CYS A 33 27.35 2.14 -20.00
C CYS A 33 27.37 2.82 -18.61
N GLY A 34 28.39 2.59 -17.79
CA GLY A 34 28.57 3.19 -16.47
C GLY A 34 27.87 2.49 -15.29
N HIS A 35 27.01 1.50 -15.55
CA HIS A 35 26.33 0.76 -14.47
C HIS A 35 27.23 -0.32 -13.85
N SER A 36 27.15 -0.44 -12.52
CA SER A 36 28.00 -1.34 -11.73
C SER A 36 27.24 -2.49 -11.08
N TYR A 37 27.87 -3.67 -11.01
CA TYR A 37 27.29 -4.92 -10.50
C TYR A 37 28.34 -5.76 -9.79
N CYS A 38 27.95 -6.66 -8.86
CA CYS A 38 28.86 -7.72 -8.41
C CYS A 38 29.27 -8.60 -9.59
N LEU A 39 30.54 -9.00 -9.66
CA LEU A 39 31.08 -9.84 -10.74
C LEU A 39 30.23 -11.09 -11.00
N GLN A 40 29.83 -11.81 -9.94
CA GLN A 40 29.03 -13.02 -10.07
C GLN A 40 27.59 -12.73 -10.52
N CYS A 41 27.02 -11.61 -10.07
CA CYS A 41 25.68 -11.20 -10.45
C CYS A 41 25.59 -10.91 -11.95
N ILE A 42 26.53 -10.12 -12.47
CA ILE A 42 26.54 -9.80 -13.89
C ILE A 42 26.93 -11.00 -14.75
N LYS A 43 27.90 -11.83 -14.33
CA LYS A 43 28.23 -13.10 -15.03
C LYS A 43 27.02 -14.02 -15.14
N THR A 44 26.25 -14.17 -14.07
CA THR A 44 25.03 -15.00 -14.05
C THR A 44 23.97 -14.42 -14.98
N HIS A 45 23.81 -13.09 -15.00
CA HIS A 45 22.91 -12.41 -15.92
C HIS A 45 23.28 -12.69 -17.38
N LEU A 46 24.55 -12.47 -17.76
CA LEU A 46 25.02 -12.64 -19.14
C LEU A 46 24.97 -14.10 -19.61
N LYS A 47 25.25 -15.07 -18.74
CA LYS A 47 25.07 -16.49 -19.05
C LYS A 47 23.62 -16.85 -19.37
N ARG A 48 22.66 -16.18 -18.72
CA ARG A 48 21.23 -16.45 -18.86
C ARG A 48 20.62 -15.80 -20.11
N THR A 49 21.18 -14.69 -20.60
CA THR A 49 20.63 -13.94 -21.74
C THR A 49 21.11 -14.43 -23.11
N GLY A 50 22.06 -15.37 -23.16
CA GLY A 50 22.48 -16.03 -24.41
C GLY A 50 23.17 -15.06 -25.38
N ARG A 51 22.73 -15.03 -26.66
CA ARG A 51 23.35 -14.24 -27.74
C ARG A 51 23.23 -12.71 -27.59
N LYS A 52 22.39 -12.22 -26.67
CA LYS A 52 22.23 -10.78 -26.41
C LYS A 52 22.73 -10.46 -25.00
N SER A 53 23.89 -9.82 -24.93
CA SER A 53 24.49 -9.34 -23.70
C SER A 53 24.08 -7.88 -23.53
N ASN A 54 23.14 -7.57 -22.62
CA ASN A 54 22.68 -6.21 -22.37
C ASN A 54 22.88 -5.83 -20.90
N CYS A 55 23.05 -4.54 -20.64
CA CYS A 55 23.05 -4.00 -19.29
C CYS A 55 21.68 -4.25 -18.59
N PRO A 56 21.65 -4.79 -17.36
CA PRO A 56 20.40 -5.01 -16.61
C PRO A 56 19.57 -3.75 -16.32
N GLN A 57 20.19 -2.58 -16.21
CA GLN A 57 19.49 -1.31 -15.94
C GLN A 57 19.05 -0.59 -17.21
N CYS A 58 20.01 -0.20 -18.06
CA CYS A 58 19.73 0.66 -19.21
C CYS A 58 19.63 -0.08 -20.54
N ARG A 59 19.90 -1.41 -20.56
CA ARG A 59 19.87 -2.28 -21.74
C ARG A 59 20.84 -1.95 -22.85
N ALA A 60 21.78 -1.03 -22.63
CA ALA A 60 22.89 -0.82 -23.53
C ALA A 60 23.50 -2.17 -23.93
N GLU A 61 23.68 -2.39 -25.22
CA GLU A 61 24.31 -3.59 -25.75
C GLU A 61 25.77 -3.65 -25.29
N LEU A 62 26.18 -4.82 -24.83
CA LEU A 62 27.54 -5.12 -24.49
C LEU A 62 28.22 -5.73 -25.69
N ARG A 63 29.47 -5.33 -25.93
CA ARG A 63 30.28 -5.95 -26.96
C ARG A 63 30.43 -7.46 -26.70
N PRO A 64 30.37 -8.32 -27.73
CA PRO A 64 30.49 -9.77 -27.57
C PRO A 64 31.78 -10.24 -26.88
N ASP A 65 32.84 -9.46 -26.99
CA ASP A 65 34.18 -9.67 -26.42
C ASP A 65 34.42 -8.87 -25.13
N CYS A 66 33.39 -8.22 -24.58
CA CYS A 66 33.49 -7.40 -23.38
C CYS A 66 34.04 -8.20 -22.20
N LYS A 67 35.29 -7.91 -21.83
CA LYS A 67 35.91 -8.46 -20.63
C LYS A 67 35.43 -7.69 -19.41
N LEU A 68 34.86 -8.41 -18.46
CA LEU A 68 34.42 -7.83 -17.18
C LEU A 68 35.64 -7.62 -16.28
N HIS A 69 35.97 -6.36 -16.04
CA HIS A 69 37.06 -5.96 -15.15
C HIS A 69 36.52 -5.44 -13.82
N LYS A 70 37.22 -5.77 -12.72
CA LYS A 70 36.89 -5.27 -11.38
C LYS A 70 37.04 -3.75 -11.36
N ASN A 71 36.02 -3.05 -10.92
CA ASN A 71 36.10 -1.63 -10.59
C ASN A 71 36.89 -1.49 -9.30
N VAL A 72 38.17 -1.17 -9.45
CA VAL A 72 39.09 -0.99 -8.32
C VAL A 72 38.66 0.15 -7.41
N THR A 73 38.09 1.24 -7.94
CA THR A 73 37.65 2.39 -7.14
C THR A 73 36.55 2.04 -6.16
N ILE A 74 35.47 1.39 -6.62
CA ILE A 74 34.37 0.95 -5.75
C ILE A 74 34.87 -0.09 -4.74
N SER A 75 35.80 -0.94 -5.17
CA SER A 75 36.42 -1.94 -4.28
C SER A 75 37.23 -1.25 -3.18
N THR A 76 38.06 -0.27 -3.53
CA THR A 76 38.82 0.54 -2.57
C THR A 76 37.87 1.22 -1.59
N ILE A 77 36.81 1.89 -2.05
CA ILE A 77 35.83 2.55 -1.16
C ILE A 77 35.24 1.57 -0.12
N LEU A 78 34.95 0.33 -0.54
CA LEU A 78 34.42 -0.70 0.34
C LEU A 78 35.49 -1.37 1.22
N GLU A 79 36.76 -1.31 0.83
CA GLU A 79 37.89 -1.98 1.50
C GLU A 79 38.75 -1.02 2.35
N LEU A 80 38.56 0.30 2.24
CA LEU A 80 39.28 1.32 3.00
C LEU A 80 39.05 1.19 4.51
N GLN A 81 40.01 0.57 5.19
CA GLN A 81 39.97 0.32 6.64
C GLN A 81 39.99 1.61 7.47
N GLU A 82 40.62 2.68 6.99
CA GLU A 82 40.72 3.98 7.68
C GLU A 82 39.35 4.63 7.92
N VAL A 83 38.37 4.33 7.05
CA VAL A 83 36.96 4.74 7.19
C VAL A 83 36.08 3.55 7.60
N GLY A 84 36.64 2.56 8.30
CA GLY A 84 35.89 1.41 8.83
C GLY A 84 35.47 0.33 7.80
N GLY A 85 35.82 0.52 6.53
CA GLY A 85 35.60 -0.44 5.45
C GLY A 85 34.15 -0.90 5.31
N ARG A 86 33.96 -2.10 4.75
CA ARG A 86 32.64 -2.70 4.49
C ARG A 86 31.72 -2.70 5.72
N LYS A 87 32.27 -3.01 6.90
CA LYS A 87 31.51 -3.10 8.14
C LYS A 87 30.88 -1.77 8.54
N MET A 88 31.57 -0.65 8.33
CA MET A 88 31.00 0.67 8.63
C MET A 88 29.79 0.93 7.73
N TRP A 89 29.94 0.72 6.43
CA TRP A 89 28.85 0.98 5.48
C TRP A 89 27.64 0.08 5.78
N GLU A 90 27.86 -1.20 6.10
CA GLU A 90 26.80 -2.13 6.51
C GLU A 90 26.10 -1.64 7.77
N LYS A 91 26.87 -1.22 8.77
CA LYS A 91 26.38 -0.68 10.03
C LYS A 91 25.51 0.58 9.85
N VAL A 92 25.94 1.53 9.01
CA VAL A 92 25.15 2.74 8.69
C VAL A 92 23.76 2.38 8.15
N LEU A 93 23.66 1.34 7.33
CA LEU A 93 22.39 0.90 6.77
C LEU A 93 21.52 0.18 7.80
N THR A 94 22.12 -0.67 8.66
CA THR A 94 21.37 -1.40 9.69
C THR A 94 20.90 -0.49 10.83
N GLU A 95 21.75 0.42 11.32
CA GLU A 95 21.38 1.36 12.39
C GLU A 95 20.23 2.27 11.94
N ARG A 96 20.28 2.75 10.70
CA ARG A 96 19.18 3.57 10.17
C ARG A 96 17.88 2.79 10.02
N GLU A 97 17.96 1.52 9.61
CA GLU A 97 16.79 0.64 9.51
C GLU A 97 16.20 0.32 10.89
N GLU A 98 17.03 0.17 11.92
CA GLU A 98 16.66 -0.04 13.31
C GLU A 98 16.02 1.22 13.93
N GLU A 99 16.64 2.40 13.76
CA GLU A 99 16.08 3.70 14.21
C GLU A 99 14.69 3.95 13.61
N LEU A 100 14.54 3.81 12.28
CA LEU A 100 13.25 3.97 11.61
C LEU A 100 12.20 2.95 12.11
N SER A 101 12.63 1.76 12.53
CA SER A 101 11.74 0.74 13.08
C SER A 101 11.36 1.02 14.54
N GLN A 102 12.29 1.54 15.33
CA GLN A 102 12.09 1.92 16.73
C GLN A 102 11.20 3.16 16.85
N ASP A 103 11.39 4.17 16.00
CA ASP A 103 10.53 5.36 15.94
C ASP A 103 9.09 5.00 15.55
N ALA A 104 8.92 4.06 14.61
CA ALA A 104 7.60 3.56 14.22
C ALA A 104 6.93 2.78 15.36
N LEU A 105 7.68 2.00 16.14
CA LEU A 105 7.17 1.27 17.29
C LEU A 105 6.81 2.22 18.44
N GLN A 106 7.64 3.23 18.69
CA GLN A 106 7.41 4.26 19.70
C GLN A 106 6.17 5.09 19.38
N SER A 107 5.99 5.47 18.11
CA SER A 107 4.78 6.17 17.65
C SER A 107 3.51 5.35 17.88
N LYS A 108 3.56 4.03 17.66
CA LYS A 108 2.43 3.12 17.96
C LYS A 108 2.18 3.02 19.47
N LEU A 109 3.23 2.95 20.27
CA LEU A 109 3.12 2.90 21.73
C LEU A 109 2.46 4.16 22.29
N ASP A 110 2.84 5.33 21.79
CA ASP A 110 2.29 6.61 22.24
C ASP A 110 0.82 6.78 21.82
N PHE A 111 0.45 6.32 20.62
CA PHE A 111 -0.94 6.23 20.21
C PHE A 111 -1.77 5.32 21.13
N LEU A 112 -1.27 4.11 21.43
CA LEU A 112 -1.97 3.17 22.32
C LEU A 112 -2.14 3.75 23.74
N LYS A 113 -1.12 4.42 24.27
CA LYS A 113 -1.23 5.10 25.57
C LYS A 113 -2.32 6.18 25.56
N GLN A 114 -2.40 6.95 24.47
CA GLN A 114 -3.43 7.99 24.32
C GLN A 114 -4.84 7.37 24.31
N GLU A 115 -5.04 6.26 23.59
CA GLU A 115 -6.33 5.55 23.58
C GLU A 115 -6.68 4.96 24.95
N MET A 116 -5.69 4.41 25.67
CA MET A 116 -5.91 3.92 27.04
C MET A 116 -6.36 5.04 27.99
N GLU A 117 -5.79 6.24 27.89
CA GLU A 117 -6.22 7.38 28.69
C GLU A 117 -7.63 7.87 28.32
N LYS A 118 -7.98 7.84 27.03
CA LYS A 118 -9.38 8.10 26.62
C LYS A 118 -10.31 7.11 27.29
N ILE A 119 -10.05 5.81 27.20
CA ILE A 119 -10.90 4.77 27.81
C ILE A 119 -11.06 4.98 29.32
N LYS A 120 -9.98 5.31 30.04
CA LYS A 120 -10.07 5.65 31.48
C LYS A 120 -10.96 6.87 31.72
N MET A 121 -10.81 7.89 30.88
CA MET A 121 -11.74 9.00 30.66
C MET A 121 -13.20 8.59 30.75
N LEU A 122 -13.53 7.74 29.80
CA LEU A 122 -14.88 7.30 29.54
C LEU A 122 -15.43 6.44 30.69
N GLN A 123 -14.58 5.58 31.25
CA GLN A 123 -14.93 4.78 32.42
C GLN A 123 -15.26 5.67 33.63
N ALA A 124 -14.51 6.75 33.87
CA ALA A 124 -14.78 7.65 34.98
C ALA A 124 -16.11 8.41 34.80
N GLU A 125 -16.38 8.87 33.58
CA GLU A 125 -17.65 9.53 33.22
C GLU A 125 -18.85 8.58 33.40
N PHE A 126 -18.73 7.35 32.93
CA PHE A 126 -19.75 6.31 33.10
C PHE A 126 -20.04 6.01 34.58
N HIS A 127 -19.00 5.88 35.41
CA HIS A 127 -19.17 5.67 36.85
C HIS A 127 -19.88 6.85 37.54
N SER A 128 -19.61 8.09 37.12
CA SER A 128 -20.28 9.29 37.65
C SER A 128 -21.76 9.33 37.27
N LEU A 129 -22.11 8.96 36.03
CA LEU A 129 -23.50 8.90 35.58
C LEU A 129 -24.33 7.86 36.34
N ILE A 130 -23.73 6.70 36.67
CA ILE A 130 -24.38 5.67 37.50
C ILE A 130 -24.63 6.19 38.92
N GLN A 131 -23.66 6.88 39.53
CA GLN A 131 -23.81 7.41 40.89
C GLN A 131 -24.88 8.50 40.99
N ASN A 132 -25.13 9.25 39.92
CA ASN A 132 -26.08 10.36 39.88
C ASN A 132 -27.52 9.95 39.51
N GLY A 133 -27.79 8.66 39.27
CA GLY A 133 -29.15 8.12 39.12
C GLY A 133 -29.91 8.54 37.86
N THR A 134 -29.22 9.02 36.82
CA THR A 134 -29.84 9.40 35.53
C THR A 134 -30.06 8.18 34.63
N CYS A 135 -31.26 8.02 34.05
CA CYS A 135 -31.57 6.95 33.10
C CYS A 135 -31.00 7.22 31.70
N PHE A 136 -30.51 6.17 31.03
CA PHE A 136 -29.92 6.21 29.69
C PHE A 136 -30.95 6.62 28.62
N THR A 137 -30.73 7.73 27.93
CA THR A 137 -31.44 8.09 26.69
C THR A 137 -30.58 7.73 25.46
N ARG A 138 -31.25 7.40 24.35
CA ARG A 138 -30.63 6.95 23.09
C ARG A 138 -29.67 7.97 22.46
N ASP A 139 -29.72 9.22 22.90
CA ASP A 139 -28.86 10.31 22.44
C ASP A 139 -27.47 10.29 23.09
N ASN A 140 -27.32 9.68 24.27
CA ASN A 140 -26.02 9.58 24.97
C ASN A 140 -25.10 8.50 24.38
N ILE A 141 -25.62 7.64 23.49
CA ILE A 141 -24.83 6.62 22.76
C ILE A 141 -24.17 7.25 21.53
N ARG A 142 -24.79 8.26 20.90
CA ARG A 142 -24.27 8.91 19.68
C ARG A 142 -23.06 9.80 19.91
N THR A 143 -22.92 10.36 21.11
CA THR A 143 -21.70 11.08 21.52
C THR A 143 -20.49 10.16 21.68
N TYR A 144 -20.71 8.84 21.81
CA TYR A 144 -19.67 7.83 22.00
C TYR A 144 -19.47 6.89 20.81
N GLU A 145 -20.45 6.72 19.93
CA GLU A 145 -20.22 6.11 18.60
C GLU A 145 -19.31 6.98 17.71
N SER A 146 -19.06 8.24 18.12
CA SER A 146 -18.03 9.12 17.55
C SER A 146 -16.63 8.91 18.19
N SER A 147 -16.48 7.95 19.12
CA SER A 147 -15.23 7.60 19.79
C SER A 147 -15.31 6.19 20.40
N SER A 148 -15.23 5.13 19.60
CA SER A 148 -15.00 3.80 20.17
C SER A 148 -14.41 2.77 19.19
N SER A 149 -13.12 2.54 19.42
CA SER A 149 -12.19 1.57 18.83
C SER A 149 -12.48 0.09 19.16
N VAL A 150 -13.75 -0.36 19.18
CA VAL A 150 -14.10 -1.69 19.76
C VAL A 150 -13.99 -2.88 18.82
N GLU A 151 -13.80 -2.71 17.51
CA GLU A 151 -13.74 -3.88 16.60
C GLU A 151 -12.35 -4.55 16.50
N MET A 152 -11.33 -4.02 17.18
CA MET A 152 -9.95 -4.55 17.09
C MET A 152 -9.62 -5.70 18.07
N LEU A 153 -10.54 -6.09 18.95
CA LEU A 153 -10.29 -7.15 19.95
C LEU A 153 -10.95 -8.51 19.62
N SER A 154 -11.79 -8.61 18.58
CA SER A 154 -12.43 -9.89 18.21
C SER A 154 -11.68 -10.70 17.15
N SER A 155 -10.53 -10.23 16.64
CA SER A 155 -9.76 -10.98 15.61
C SER A 155 -8.49 -11.65 16.14
N SER A 156 -8.30 -11.78 17.47
CA SER A 156 -7.12 -12.41 18.07
C SER A 156 -7.35 -13.79 18.71
N LEU A 157 -8.46 -14.47 18.38
CA LEU A 157 -8.67 -15.87 18.76
C LEU A 157 -9.12 -16.66 17.55
N ASP A 158 -8.21 -16.91 16.61
CA ASP A 158 -8.31 -18.02 15.67
C ASP A 158 -6.89 -18.47 15.28
N CYS A 159 -6.36 -19.41 16.07
CA CYS A 159 -5.43 -20.46 15.64
C CYS A 159 -5.33 -21.50 16.76
N GLU A 160 -6.28 -22.44 16.79
CA GLU A 160 -5.94 -23.86 17.01
C GLU A 160 -5.04 -24.32 15.84
N GLY A 161 -4.07 -25.20 15.97
CA GLY A 161 -3.63 -26.02 17.07
C GLY A 161 -2.42 -26.84 16.58
N GLY A 162 -1.57 -27.25 17.52
CA GLY A 162 -0.35 -28.00 17.21
C GLY A 162 0.38 -28.49 18.47
N SER A 163 -0.37 -29.16 19.36
CA SER A 163 0.07 -30.18 20.34
C SER A 163 1.18 -29.86 21.37
N GLN A 164 0.83 -29.86 22.66
CA GLN A 164 1.14 -30.95 23.62
C GLN A 164 0.63 -30.62 25.06
N SER A 165 -0.15 -31.56 25.61
CA SER A 165 -0.37 -31.92 27.03
C SER A 165 -0.58 -30.84 28.11
N ALA A 166 -1.75 -30.84 28.75
CA ALA A 166 -1.97 -31.47 30.07
C ALA A 166 -3.28 -30.96 30.71
N ASP A 167 -3.96 -31.91 31.35
CA ASP A 167 -5.24 -31.77 32.03
C ASP A 167 -5.27 -30.70 33.14
N ASN A 168 -6.40 -29.99 33.26
CA ASN A 168 -7.19 -30.05 34.48
C ASN A 168 -8.58 -29.42 34.30
N SER A 169 -9.58 -30.27 34.44
CA SER A 169 -10.95 -29.92 34.74
C SER A 169 -11.06 -29.23 36.10
N SER A 170 -11.84 -28.16 36.21
CA SER A 170 -12.89 -28.07 37.24
C SER A 170 -13.78 -26.83 37.06
N SER A 171 -15.09 -27.09 37.14
CA SER A 171 -16.16 -26.16 37.56
C SER A 171 -16.87 -25.32 36.49
N LEU A 172 -17.81 -26.01 35.81
CA LEU A 172 -19.25 -25.68 35.75
C LEU A 172 -19.69 -24.73 36.90
N SER A 173 -20.63 -23.79 36.80
CA SER A 173 -21.86 -23.67 36.02
C SER A 173 -22.60 -22.42 36.52
N SER A 174 -23.30 -21.68 35.66
CA SER A 174 -24.59 -21.04 35.96
C SER A 174 -25.29 -20.52 34.69
N VAL A 175 -26.08 -21.40 34.06
CA VAL A 175 -27.51 -21.23 33.67
C VAL A 175 -27.84 -20.00 32.80
N THR A 176 -27.97 -20.09 31.47
CA THR A 176 -29.17 -20.50 30.67
C THR A 176 -30.53 -20.00 31.16
N HIS A 177 -31.05 -18.92 30.55
CA HIS A 177 -32.44 -18.61 30.17
C HIS A 177 -32.40 -17.16 29.63
N ILE A 178 -32.89 -16.79 28.45
CA ILE A 178 -34.28 -16.85 27.99
C ILE A 178 -34.28 -16.91 26.45
N ASP A 179 -35.17 -17.75 25.93
CA ASP A 179 -35.47 -17.99 24.53
C ASP A 179 -36.60 -17.03 24.06
N LYS A 180 -36.53 -16.59 22.80
CA LYS A 180 -37.65 -16.26 21.86
C LYS A 180 -38.79 -15.31 22.28
N VAL A 181 -38.95 -14.24 21.49
CA VAL A 181 -40.28 -13.77 21.03
C VAL A 181 -40.23 -13.43 19.53
N VAL A 182 -40.85 -14.34 18.77
CA VAL A 182 -41.69 -14.16 17.58
C VAL A 182 -41.05 -13.77 16.23
N LYS A 183 -41.07 -14.76 15.34
CA LYS A 183 -41.08 -14.65 13.87
C LYS A 183 -42.52 -14.78 13.35
N ASN A 184 -42.74 -14.15 12.19
CA ASN A 184 -43.75 -14.39 11.13
C ASN A 184 -45.09 -13.65 11.21
N SER A 185 -45.42 -12.86 10.19
CA SER A 185 -46.20 -13.34 9.02
C SER A 185 -46.29 -12.28 7.90
N GLU A 186 -46.73 -12.73 6.74
CA GLU A 186 -46.53 -12.21 5.39
C GLU A 186 -47.62 -11.24 4.86
N SER A 187 -47.26 -10.55 3.76
CA SER A 187 -48.05 -10.31 2.53
C SER A 187 -49.03 -9.11 2.38
N ALA A 188 -48.70 -8.34 1.32
CA ALA A 188 -49.52 -7.85 0.19
C ALA A 188 -50.41 -6.58 0.26
N SER A 189 -50.25 -5.78 -0.82
CA SER A 189 -51.20 -4.84 -1.48
C SER A 189 -51.51 -3.53 -0.73
N GLU A 190 -51.76 -2.36 -1.32
CA GLU A 190 -51.68 -1.77 -2.66
C GLU A 190 -51.93 -0.24 -2.48
N GLU A 191 -51.53 0.56 -3.48
CA GLU A 191 -52.09 1.86 -3.87
C GLU A 191 -51.75 3.22 -3.20
N ASN A 192 -51.64 4.17 -4.16
CA ASN A 192 -51.73 5.64 -4.17
C ASN A 192 -50.49 6.50 -3.83
N ARG A 193 -49.83 7.11 -4.83
CA ARG A 193 -50.18 8.36 -5.59
C ARG A 193 -49.78 9.58 -4.74
N VAL A 194 -48.89 10.48 -5.17
CA VAL A 194 -49.06 11.49 -6.22
C VAL A 194 -47.68 12.08 -6.57
N SER A 195 -47.47 12.32 -7.86
CA SER A 195 -46.43 13.12 -8.49
C SER A 195 -46.78 14.62 -8.48
N LEU A 196 -45.79 15.50 -8.29
CA LEU A 196 -45.86 16.89 -8.78
C LEU A 196 -44.49 17.32 -9.32
N SER A 197 -44.52 17.65 -10.60
CA SER A 197 -43.56 18.37 -11.44
C SER A 197 -43.44 19.83 -11.05
N GLU A 198 -42.29 20.46 -11.35
CA GLU A 198 -42.21 21.79 -11.97
C GLU A 198 -40.76 22.09 -12.42
N ASP A 199 -40.59 22.28 -13.74
CA ASP A 199 -39.49 23.01 -14.42
C ASP A 199 -39.68 24.54 -14.21
N PRO A 200 -38.89 25.49 -14.80
CA PRO A 200 -37.52 25.50 -15.35
C PRO A 200 -36.69 26.75 -14.89
N ASP A 201 -35.48 26.87 -15.45
CA ASP A 201 -34.81 28.11 -15.88
C ASP A 201 -33.78 28.85 -14.98
N SER A 202 -32.56 28.87 -15.56
CA SER A 202 -31.69 30.05 -15.77
C SER A 202 -30.96 30.69 -14.58
N LEU A 203 -29.62 30.56 -14.55
CA LEU A 203 -28.65 31.64 -14.85
C LEU A 203 -27.25 31.25 -14.35
N GLY A 204 -26.24 31.61 -15.16
CA GLY A 204 -24.83 31.32 -14.92
C GLY A 204 -24.24 32.00 -13.69
N GLY A 205 -23.22 31.37 -13.15
CA GLY A 205 -22.38 31.93 -12.09
C GLY A 205 -21.24 30.97 -11.79
N PHE A 206 -20.01 31.47 -11.90
CA PHE A 206 -18.76 30.81 -11.56
C PHE A 206 -18.85 30.12 -10.19
N ALA A 207 -18.55 28.82 -10.13
CA ALA A 207 -18.36 28.12 -8.87
C ALA A 207 -17.13 27.21 -8.97
N GLU A 208 -16.16 27.48 -8.11
CA GLU A 208 -15.09 26.57 -7.72
C GLU A 208 -15.74 25.26 -7.26
N GLY A 209 -15.72 24.26 -8.14
CA GLY A 209 -16.39 22.98 -7.92
C GLY A 209 -15.55 22.04 -7.06
N GLY A 210 -15.49 22.29 -5.76
CA GLY A 210 -15.16 21.23 -4.80
C GLY A 210 -16.31 20.22 -4.80
N MET A 211 -16.06 18.99 -5.27
CA MET A 211 -17.08 17.94 -5.27
C MET A 211 -17.36 17.50 -3.83
N SER A 212 -18.62 17.60 -3.42
CA SER A 212 -19.12 17.14 -2.12
C SER A 212 -19.09 15.61 -2.02
N ALA A 213 -18.94 15.10 -0.79
CA ALA A 213 -19.01 13.69 -0.41
C ALA A 213 -20.24 12.92 -0.94
N ALA A 214 -21.29 13.63 -1.38
CA ALA A 214 -22.45 13.05 -2.06
C ALA A 214 -22.09 12.29 -3.36
N THR A 215 -20.94 12.57 -3.96
CA THR A 215 -20.52 12.01 -5.26
C THR A 215 -20.00 10.57 -5.17
N ALA A 216 -19.64 10.10 -3.97
CA ALA A 216 -19.28 8.71 -3.71
C ALA A 216 -20.50 7.76 -3.70
N LEU A 217 -21.72 8.29 -3.55
CA LEU A 217 -22.95 7.48 -3.40
C LEU A 217 -23.44 6.82 -4.71
N SER A 218 -22.81 7.10 -5.87
CA SER A 218 -23.18 6.51 -7.17
C SER A 218 -22.11 5.62 -7.80
N ALA A 219 -20.98 5.40 -7.12
CA ALA A 219 -19.89 4.58 -7.65
C ALA A 219 -20.10 3.11 -7.25
N GLU A 220 -19.85 2.19 -8.17
CA GLU A 220 -19.89 0.75 -7.89
C GLU A 220 -18.61 0.32 -7.16
N PHE A 221 -18.75 -0.39 -6.03
CA PHE A 221 -17.59 -1.01 -5.37
C PHE A 221 -17.09 -2.18 -6.21
N VAL A 222 -15.79 -2.21 -6.48
CA VAL A 222 -15.16 -3.28 -7.25
C VAL A 222 -14.23 -4.13 -6.37
N SER A 223 -14.58 -5.41 -6.23
CA SER A 223 -13.69 -6.39 -5.60
C SER A 223 -12.57 -6.78 -6.58
N LEU A 224 -11.34 -6.40 -6.25
CA LEU A 224 -10.20 -6.62 -7.12
C LEU A 224 -9.72 -8.07 -7.12
N SER A 225 -9.35 -8.55 -8.31
CA SER A 225 -8.80 -9.88 -8.53
C SER A 225 -7.47 -9.79 -9.26
N PHE A 226 -6.59 -10.76 -9.02
CA PHE A 226 -5.22 -10.72 -9.50
C PHE A 226 -4.79 -12.08 -10.02
N SER A 227 -4.16 -12.10 -11.19
CA SER A 227 -3.44 -13.27 -11.70
C SER A 227 -1.94 -13.03 -11.76
N PRO A 228 -1.10 -14.05 -11.47
CA PRO A 228 0.35 -13.93 -11.56
C PRO A 228 0.87 -13.46 -12.92
N GLY A 229 0.12 -13.70 -14.00
CA GLY A 229 0.48 -13.28 -15.36
C GLY A 229 0.50 -11.76 -15.54
N LEU A 230 -0.32 -11.02 -14.78
CA LEU A 230 -0.40 -9.55 -14.80
C LEU A 230 0.51 -8.87 -13.76
N CYS A 231 1.30 -9.66 -13.03
CA CYS A 231 2.17 -9.16 -11.97
C CYS A 231 3.64 -9.46 -12.25
N HIS A 232 4.50 -8.85 -11.44
CA HIS A 232 5.89 -9.27 -11.29
C HIS A 232 6.00 -10.58 -10.52
N ARG A 233 6.95 -11.44 -10.92
CA ARG A 233 7.19 -12.78 -10.34
C ARG A 233 7.49 -12.85 -8.84
N ARG A 234 7.89 -11.73 -8.21
CA ARG A 234 8.14 -11.65 -6.76
C ARG A 234 6.88 -11.30 -5.97
N LEU A 235 5.82 -10.84 -6.62
CA LEU A 235 4.56 -10.60 -5.95
C LEU A 235 3.85 -11.92 -5.77
N VAL A 236 3.48 -12.20 -4.52
CA VAL A 236 2.67 -13.36 -4.16
C VAL A 236 1.38 -12.88 -3.53
N PHE A 237 0.37 -13.72 -3.67
CA PHE A 237 -0.98 -13.48 -3.21
C PHE A 237 -1.30 -14.47 -2.09
N LEU A 238 -1.66 -13.94 -0.93
CA LEU A 238 -2.07 -14.67 0.26
C LEU A 238 -3.56 -14.44 0.51
N ASP A 239 -4.13 -15.18 1.46
CA ASP A 239 -5.49 -15.00 1.96
C ASP A 239 -6.53 -14.91 0.83
N GLN A 240 -6.58 -15.96 0.01
CA GLN A 240 -7.46 -16.03 -1.17
C GLN A 240 -7.24 -14.89 -2.18
N ARG A 241 -6.00 -14.43 -2.35
CA ARG A 241 -5.58 -13.32 -3.23
C ARG A 241 -6.03 -11.93 -2.80
N ARG A 242 -6.36 -11.76 -1.53
CA ARG A 242 -6.71 -10.46 -0.95
C ARG A 242 -5.53 -9.75 -0.33
N ARG A 243 -4.40 -10.43 -0.17
CA ARG A 243 -3.18 -9.83 0.39
C ARG A 243 -2.03 -10.04 -0.57
N MET A 244 -1.38 -8.95 -0.96
CA MET A 244 -0.26 -8.96 -1.89
C MET A 244 1.03 -8.59 -1.16
N GLU A 245 2.05 -9.44 -1.30
CA GLU A 245 3.35 -9.30 -0.64
C GLU A 245 4.52 -9.51 -1.61
N VAL A 246 5.67 -8.93 -1.29
CA VAL A 246 6.93 -9.18 -2.01
C VAL A 246 7.67 -10.34 -1.35
N ARG A 247 7.89 -11.45 -2.06
CA ARG A 247 8.77 -12.53 -1.62
C ARG A 247 10.15 -12.45 -2.27
N LEU A 248 11.17 -12.61 -1.43
CA LEU A 248 12.59 -12.63 -1.83
C LEU A 248 13.02 -13.99 -2.39
N SER A 249 12.45 -15.09 -1.88
CA SER A 249 12.74 -16.43 -2.40
C SER A 249 11.86 -16.73 -3.62
N MET A 250 12.47 -17.25 -4.68
CA MET A 250 11.80 -17.56 -5.94
C MET A 250 11.02 -18.89 -5.82
N PRO A 251 9.70 -18.93 -6.08
CA PRO A 251 9.06 -20.17 -6.49
C PRO A 251 9.57 -20.54 -7.90
N LEU A 252 9.95 -21.79 -8.09
CA LEU A 252 10.52 -22.33 -9.34
C LEU A 252 9.59 -22.28 -10.59
N ARG A 253 8.37 -21.72 -10.50
CA ARG A 253 7.28 -22.07 -11.42
C ARG A 253 6.70 -20.95 -12.31
N THR A 254 6.94 -19.67 -12.07
CA THR A 254 6.38 -18.60 -12.93
C THR A 254 7.44 -18.00 -13.86
N ARG A 255 7.49 -18.52 -15.09
CA ARG A 255 8.35 -17.98 -16.18
C ARG A 255 7.77 -16.74 -16.84
N VAL A 256 6.47 -16.50 -16.71
CA VAL A 256 5.74 -15.37 -17.31
C VAL A 256 5.39 -14.36 -16.22
N CYS A 257 5.74 -13.10 -16.43
CA CYS A 257 5.39 -11.98 -15.55
C CYS A 257 5.22 -10.71 -16.41
N ARG A 258 4.22 -9.88 -16.10
CA ARG A 258 3.89 -8.68 -16.91
C ARG A 258 4.92 -7.58 -16.75
N PHE A 259 5.43 -7.38 -15.53
CA PHE A 259 6.31 -6.26 -15.18
C PHE A 259 7.69 -6.74 -14.72
N LYS A 260 8.71 -5.88 -14.86
CA LYS A 260 10.05 -6.08 -14.26
C LYS A 260 10.22 -5.45 -12.88
N ALA A 261 9.53 -4.35 -12.60
CA ALA A 261 9.39 -3.82 -11.24
C ALA A 261 8.33 -4.62 -10.48
N CYS A 262 8.29 -4.57 -9.14
CA CYS A 262 7.32 -5.28 -8.29
C CYS A 262 5.89 -4.71 -8.39
N GLN A 263 5.39 -4.59 -9.61
CA GLN A 263 4.08 -4.06 -9.97
C GLN A 263 3.12 -5.19 -10.26
N CYS A 264 1.85 -4.99 -9.96
CA CYS A 264 0.78 -5.83 -10.44
C CYS A 264 -0.40 -5.00 -10.93
N MET A 265 -0.99 -5.47 -12.01
CA MET A 265 -2.24 -4.96 -12.56
C MET A 265 -3.38 -5.92 -12.19
N ALA A 266 -4.51 -5.37 -11.75
CA ALA A 266 -5.70 -6.16 -11.47
C ALA A 266 -6.33 -6.71 -12.76
N GLU A 267 -7.14 -7.77 -12.63
CA GLU A 267 -7.82 -8.40 -13.77
C GLU A 267 -9.00 -7.57 -14.27
N GLN A 268 -9.54 -6.66 -13.46
CA GLN A 268 -10.59 -5.74 -13.86
C GLN A 268 -10.07 -4.68 -14.83
N GLU A 269 -10.86 -4.44 -15.86
CA GLU A 269 -10.63 -3.45 -16.90
C GLU A 269 -11.88 -2.60 -17.05
N PHE A 270 -11.70 -1.28 -17.06
CA PHE A 270 -12.79 -0.32 -17.09
C PHE A 270 -12.76 0.48 -18.38
N THR A 271 -13.92 0.53 -19.04
CA THR A 271 -14.16 1.32 -20.25
C THR A 271 -15.16 2.44 -20.05
N THR A 272 -16.08 2.27 -19.09
CA THR A 272 -17.24 3.12 -18.83
C THR A 272 -17.64 3.00 -17.37
N GLY A 273 -18.50 3.91 -16.92
CA GLY A 273 -19.08 3.90 -15.58
C GLY A 273 -18.18 4.51 -14.51
N ARG A 274 -18.72 4.50 -13.28
CA ARG A 274 -18.06 5.02 -12.09
C ARG A 274 -17.82 3.88 -11.09
N HIS A 275 -16.56 3.68 -10.75
CA HIS A 275 -16.06 2.54 -9.99
C HIS A 275 -15.21 3.04 -8.84
N TYR A 276 -15.22 2.32 -7.73
CA TYR A 276 -14.24 2.56 -6.67
C TYR A 276 -13.75 1.26 -6.05
N TRP A 277 -12.57 1.31 -5.47
CA TRP A 277 -12.00 0.21 -4.70
C TRP A 277 -11.11 0.77 -3.59
N ASP A 278 -11.02 -0.01 -2.51
CA ASP A 278 -10.23 0.34 -1.34
C ASP A 278 -8.97 -0.55 -1.27
N ILE A 279 -7.90 -0.01 -0.68
CA ILE A 279 -6.63 -0.68 -0.44
C ILE A 279 -6.15 -0.39 0.98
N GLU A 280 -5.85 -1.44 1.75
CA GLU A 280 -5.25 -1.29 3.07
C GLU A 280 -3.74 -1.18 2.93
N THR A 281 -3.21 -0.04 3.36
CA THR A 281 -1.82 0.39 3.16
C THR A 281 -1.03 0.41 4.46
N SER A 282 -1.69 0.17 5.60
CA SER A 282 -1.10 0.23 6.95
C SER A 282 0.09 -0.72 7.15
N ALA A 283 0.07 -1.87 6.49
CA ALA A 283 1.14 -2.87 6.54
C ALA A 283 2.28 -2.61 5.55
N CYS A 284 2.27 -1.48 4.81
CA CYS A 284 3.28 -1.19 3.79
C CYS A 284 3.92 0.18 3.99
N SER A 285 5.25 0.18 4.15
CA SER A 285 6.06 1.39 4.34
C SER A 285 6.38 2.14 3.04
N GLY A 286 6.19 1.50 1.88
CA GLY A 286 6.29 2.16 0.59
C GLY A 286 5.48 1.44 -0.47
N TRP A 287 4.60 2.16 -1.14
CA TRP A 287 3.66 1.63 -2.11
C TRP A 287 3.28 2.70 -3.13
N ALA A 288 2.82 2.30 -4.31
CA ALA A 288 2.08 3.15 -5.21
C ALA A 288 0.81 2.45 -5.65
N ALA A 289 -0.27 3.21 -5.81
CA ALA A 289 -1.57 2.70 -6.22
C ALA A 289 -2.24 3.71 -7.16
N GLY A 290 -2.85 3.21 -8.22
CA GLY A 290 -3.47 4.05 -9.22
C GLY A 290 -4.03 3.25 -10.39
N VAL A 291 -4.06 3.87 -11.56
CA VAL A 291 -4.58 3.26 -12.79
C VAL A 291 -3.58 3.42 -13.93
N ALA A 292 -3.62 2.48 -14.87
CA ALA A 292 -2.88 2.57 -16.11
C ALA A 292 -3.68 2.00 -17.28
N TYR A 293 -3.36 2.42 -18.50
CA TYR A 293 -3.83 1.74 -19.69
C TYR A 293 -3.37 0.28 -19.73
N THR A 294 -4.18 -0.56 -20.36
CA THR A 294 -3.97 -2.03 -20.41
C THR A 294 -2.65 -2.42 -21.09
N ASP A 295 -2.19 -1.59 -22.02
CA ASP A 295 -0.99 -1.78 -22.81
C ASP A 295 0.29 -1.32 -22.12
N MET A 296 0.21 -0.70 -20.92
CA MET A 296 1.36 -0.21 -20.14
C MET A 296 2.55 -1.17 -20.21
N GLY A 297 3.70 -0.67 -20.70
CA GLY A 297 4.86 -1.50 -20.98
C GLY A 297 5.39 -2.26 -19.78
N GLN A 298 5.97 -3.45 -20.02
CA GLN A 298 6.59 -4.28 -18.97
C GLN A 298 7.67 -3.54 -18.15
N ASP A 299 8.25 -2.52 -18.77
CA ASP A 299 9.40 -1.76 -18.30
C ASP A 299 9.04 -0.37 -17.79
N GLU A 300 7.78 0.02 -18.00
CA GLU A 300 7.26 1.26 -17.47
C GLU A 300 7.03 1.13 -15.98
N ARG A 301 7.22 2.25 -15.30
CA ARG A 301 6.97 2.41 -13.87
C ARG A 301 5.72 3.25 -13.69
N LEU A 302 4.85 2.82 -12.79
CA LEU A 302 3.58 3.46 -12.47
C LEU A 302 3.80 4.95 -12.15
N GLY A 303 3.06 5.82 -12.84
CA GLY A 303 3.13 7.28 -12.73
C GLY A 303 4.33 7.93 -13.44
N ARG A 304 5.22 7.16 -14.09
CA ARG A 304 6.41 7.66 -14.82
C ARG A 304 6.26 7.62 -16.33
N SER A 305 5.03 7.53 -16.82
CA SER A 305 4.68 7.58 -18.23
C SER A 305 3.31 8.22 -18.42
N LYS A 306 3.00 8.60 -19.66
CA LYS A 306 1.68 9.12 -20.07
C LYS A 306 0.55 8.09 -19.95
N SER A 307 0.89 6.81 -19.79
CA SER A 307 -0.07 5.72 -19.76
C SER A 307 -0.59 5.42 -18.35
N SER A 308 -0.14 6.15 -17.33
CA SER A 308 -0.46 5.82 -15.94
C SER A 308 -0.51 7.02 -14.99
N TRP A 309 -1.32 6.88 -13.94
CA TRP A 309 -1.57 7.88 -12.90
C TRP A 309 -1.61 7.17 -11.54
N CYS A 310 -0.95 7.71 -10.53
CA CYS A 310 -0.96 7.10 -9.20
C CYS A 310 -0.70 8.09 -8.06
N ILE A 311 -1.00 7.65 -6.85
CA ILE A 311 -0.36 8.14 -5.64
C ILE A 311 0.75 7.19 -5.24
N GLU A 312 1.88 7.74 -4.83
CA GLU A 312 3.06 7.03 -4.35
C GLU A 312 3.41 7.51 -2.94
N ARG A 313 3.57 6.54 -2.02
CA ARG A 313 4.18 6.73 -0.71
C ARG A 313 5.54 6.06 -0.69
N SER A 314 6.56 6.81 -0.27
CA SER A 314 7.87 6.30 0.11
C SER A 314 8.16 6.62 1.58
N SER A 315 9.37 6.31 2.06
CA SER A 315 9.81 6.70 3.41
C SER A 315 9.99 8.21 3.57
N VAL A 316 10.13 8.96 2.47
CA VAL A 316 10.47 10.39 2.48
C VAL A 316 9.48 11.27 1.72
N SER A 317 8.57 10.67 0.95
CA SER A 317 7.63 11.41 0.10
C SER A 317 6.25 10.77 0.07
N PHE A 318 5.25 11.62 -0.13
CA PHE A 318 3.88 11.22 -0.42
C PHE A 318 3.35 12.15 -1.51
N SER A 319 3.18 11.62 -2.71
CA SER A 319 3.01 12.44 -3.91
C SER A 319 2.11 11.75 -4.92
N ALA A 320 1.34 12.54 -5.67
CA ALA A 320 0.70 12.09 -6.90
C ALA A 320 1.68 12.16 -8.07
N TRP A 321 1.56 11.24 -9.02
CA TRP A 321 2.47 11.12 -10.15
C TRP A 321 1.75 10.82 -11.47
N HIS A 322 2.18 11.51 -12.51
CA HIS A 322 1.80 11.27 -13.90
C HIS A 322 2.89 11.79 -14.84
N ASP A 323 3.23 11.04 -15.90
CA ASP A 323 4.23 11.44 -16.91
C ASP A 323 5.57 11.92 -16.31
N SER A 324 6.01 11.27 -15.23
CA SER A 324 7.20 11.65 -14.45
C SER A 324 7.13 13.02 -13.76
N SER A 325 5.98 13.68 -13.79
CA SER A 325 5.69 14.86 -12.98
C SER A 325 5.24 14.44 -11.59
N GLU A 326 5.88 14.99 -10.57
CA GLU A 326 5.54 14.81 -9.16
C GLU A 326 4.66 15.96 -8.67
N THR A 327 3.59 15.64 -7.96
CA THR A 327 2.81 16.62 -7.20
C THR A 327 2.80 16.20 -5.73
N PRO A 328 3.61 16.85 -4.86
CA PRO A 328 3.65 16.52 -3.44
C PRO A 328 2.29 16.75 -2.77
N LEU A 329 1.85 15.78 -1.96
CA LEU A 329 0.62 15.86 -1.18
C LEU A 329 0.93 16.35 0.23
N LYS A 330 0.08 17.23 0.76
CA LYS A 330 0.28 17.87 2.07
C LYS A 330 -0.28 17.03 3.22
N GLN A 331 -1.22 16.14 2.91
CA GLN A 331 -1.89 15.27 3.85
C GLN A 331 -0.96 14.15 4.32
N ARG A 332 -1.29 13.55 5.46
CA ARG A 332 -0.64 12.32 5.90
C ARG A 332 -1.03 11.17 4.97
N HIS A 333 -0.12 10.21 4.82
CA HIS A 333 -0.45 9.00 4.07
C HIS A 333 -1.60 8.24 4.75
N PRO A 334 -2.57 7.72 4.00
CA PRO A 334 -3.69 7.00 4.59
C PRO A 334 -3.29 5.59 5.03
N SER A 335 -4.02 5.03 6.00
CA SER A 335 -4.00 3.59 6.35
C SER A 335 -4.91 2.76 5.44
N ARG A 336 -5.91 3.41 4.82
CA ARG A 336 -6.79 2.90 3.76
C ARG A 336 -6.87 3.93 2.64
N LEU A 337 -6.45 3.56 1.44
CA LEU A 337 -6.60 4.39 0.25
C LEU A 337 -7.84 3.94 -0.52
N ARG A 338 -8.73 4.88 -0.84
CA ARG A 338 -9.81 4.67 -1.80
C ARG A 338 -9.44 5.32 -3.12
N VAL A 339 -9.63 4.59 -4.21
CA VAL A 339 -9.48 5.10 -5.58
C VAL A 339 -10.86 5.15 -6.21
N LEU A 340 -11.28 6.32 -6.68
CA LEU A 340 -12.53 6.51 -7.39
C LEU A 340 -12.21 6.89 -8.83
N LEU A 341 -12.72 6.07 -9.75
CA LEU A 341 -12.55 6.20 -11.19
C LEU A 341 -13.91 6.45 -11.83
N ASP A 342 -14.05 7.57 -12.51
CA ASP A 342 -15.19 7.91 -13.35
C ASP A 342 -14.72 7.95 -14.81
N MET A 343 -14.97 6.86 -15.52
CA MET A 343 -14.58 6.75 -16.93
C MET A 343 -15.42 7.67 -17.82
N ASP A 344 -16.68 7.88 -17.46
CA ASP A 344 -17.64 8.63 -18.28
C ASP A 344 -17.39 10.14 -18.18
N ALA A 345 -17.08 10.64 -16.97
CA ALA A 345 -16.74 12.04 -16.74
C ALA A 345 -15.24 12.36 -16.94
N GLY A 346 -14.40 11.33 -17.13
CA GLY A 346 -12.95 11.49 -17.24
C GLY A 346 -12.33 12.03 -15.95
N HIS A 347 -12.66 11.42 -14.81
CA HIS A 347 -12.24 11.87 -13.49
C HIS A 347 -11.61 10.75 -12.68
N LEU A 348 -10.47 11.02 -12.05
CA LEU A 348 -9.77 10.10 -11.16
C LEU A 348 -9.48 10.82 -9.85
N SER A 349 -9.91 10.26 -8.74
CA SER A 349 -9.66 10.83 -7.42
C SER A 349 -9.23 9.78 -6.41
N PHE A 350 -8.51 10.25 -5.41
CA PHE A 350 -7.91 9.43 -4.36
C PHE A 350 -8.30 10.00 -3.00
N TRP A 351 -8.75 9.11 -2.12
CA TRP A 351 -9.32 9.48 -0.84
C TRP A 351 -8.67 8.67 0.29
N SER A 352 -8.56 9.28 1.46
CA SER A 352 -8.17 8.61 2.69
C SER A 352 -9.42 7.98 3.33
N GLY A 353 -9.61 6.67 3.16
CA GLY A 353 -10.76 5.93 3.70
C GLY A 353 -10.69 5.59 5.20
N ALA A 354 -9.89 6.33 5.97
CA ALA A 354 -9.84 6.25 7.43
C ALA A 354 -10.75 7.31 8.07
N ASP A 355 -10.95 7.26 9.40
CA ASP A 355 -11.82 8.17 10.16
C ASP A 355 -11.62 9.64 9.73
N GLY A 356 -12.56 10.16 8.93
CA GLY A 356 -12.52 11.51 8.38
C GLY A 356 -12.56 11.64 6.85
N GLU A 357 -12.57 10.53 6.08
CA GLU A 357 -12.82 10.47 4.62
C GLU A 357 -12.42 11.75 3.87
N ALA A 358 -11.10 11.95 3.70
CA ALA A 358 -10.55 13.18 3.15
C ALA A 358 -10.02 12.95 1.73
N GLU A 359 -10.34 13.88 0.81
CA GLU A 359 -9.74 13.89 -0.52
C GLU A 359 -8.24 14.18 -0.43
N LEU A 360 -7.46 13.32 -1.07
CA LEU A 360 -6.01 13.42 -1.12
C LEU A 360 -5.56 14.10 -2.41
N PHE A 361 -6.17 13.71 -3.53
CA PHE A 361 -5.83 14.20 -4.85
C PHE A 361 -6.97 13.94 -5.83
N ASP A 362 -7.26 14.90 -6.69
CA ASP A 362 -8.18 14.79 -7.81
C ASP A 362 -7.48 15.16 -9.12
N ILE A 363 -7.90 14.55 -10.22
CA ILE A 363 -7.44 14.91 -11.54
C ILE A 363 -8.48 14.58 -12.61
N ARG A 364 -8.61 15.50 -13.56
CA ARG A 364 -9.34 15.28 -14.81
C ARG A 364 -8.44 14.60 -15.84
N VAL A 365 -8.90 13.49 -16.40
CA VAL A 365 -8.17 12.67 -17.36
C VAL A 365 -9.04 12.40 -18.58
N GLU A 366 -8.52 12.74 -19.75
CA GLU A 366 -9.10 12.31 -21.03
C GLU A 366 -8.66 10.87 -21.30
N PHE A 367 -9.42 9.88 -20.80
CA PHE A 367 -9.11 8.47 -21.03
C PHE A 367 -9.30 8.11 -22.51
N ARG A 368 -8.24 7.59 -23.14
CA ARG A 368 -8.23 7.25 -24.57
C ARG A 368 -8.36 5.76 -24.86
N ALA A 369 -8.31 4.96 -23.79
CA ALA A 369 -8.31 3.51 -23.85
C ALA A 369 -8.80 2.95 -22.49
N PRO A 370 -9.16 1.67 -22.42
CA PRO A 370 -9.52 1.03 -21.16
C PRO A 370 -8.37 1.12 -20.14
N VAL A 371 -8.71 1.26 -18.87
CA VAL A 371 -7.74 1.31 -17.76
C VAL A 371 -7.92 0.17 -16.78
N ARG A 372 -6.84 -0.18 -16.09
CA ARG A 372 -6.83 -1.19 -15.03
C ARG A 372 -6.24 -0.61 -13.76
N PRO A 373 -6.69 -1.04 -12.57
CA PRO A 373 -6.01 -0.78 -11.31
C PRO A 373 -4.59 -1.34 -11.34
N VAL A 374 -3.61 -0.55 -10.90
CA VAL A 374 -2.20 -0.95 -10.82
C VAL A 374 -1.62 -0.58 -9.47
N PHE A 375 -0.85 -1.51 -8.92
CA PHE A 375 -0.22 -1.41 -7.61
C PHE A 375 1.25 -1.71 -7.73
N TRP A 376 2.04 -1.05 -6.90
CA TRP A 376 3.46 -1.27 -6.80
C TRP A 376 3.87 -1.31 -5.33
N LEU A 377 4.56 -2.37 -4.91
CA LEU A 377 5.14 -2.45 -3.57
C LEU A 377 6.63 -2.13 -3.60
N PHE A 378 7.06 -1.27 -2.67
CA PHE A 378 8.46 -0.94 -2.43
C PHE A 378 9.00 -1.76 -1.28
N GLY A 379 10.31 -2.01 -1.36
CA GLY A 379 11.03 -2.69 -0.31
C GLY A 379 10.76 -4.18 -0.25
N THR A 380 11.62 -4.86 0.49
CA THR A 380 11.61 -6.31 0.67
C THR A 380 11.52 -6.67 2.15
N LYS A 381 11.12 -5.69 2.99
CA LYS A 381 10.90 -5.91 4.42
C LYS A 381 9.83 -6.99 4.57
N PRO A 382 10.12 -8.09 5.28
CA PRO A 382 9.12 -9.12 5.56
C PRO A 382 7.87 -8.49 6.17
N GLY A 383 6.69 -8.86 5.66
CA GLY A 383 5.41 -8.32 6.11
C GLY A 383 4.93 -7.05 5.38
N ASN A 384 5.74 -6.44 4.50
CA ASN A 384 5.26 -5.36 3.63
C ASN A 384 4.16 -5.89 2.70
N ALA A 385 2.94 -5.41 2.89
CA ALA A 385 1.78 -5.91 2.17
C ALA A 385 0.76 -4.83 1.85
N LEU A 386 0.09 -4.97 0.70
CA LEU A 386 -1.20 -4.33 0.45
C LEU A 386 -2.30 -5.36 0.63
N SER A 387 -3.41 -4.96 1.25
CA SER A 387 -4.59 -5.83 1.36
C SER A 387 -5.79 -5.19 0.67
N PHE A 388 -6.67 -6.01 0.13
CA PHE A 388 -7.81 -5.61 -0.69
C PHE A 388 -9.09 -6.09 0.00
N PRO A 389 -9.84 -5.19 0.65
CA PRO A 389 -11.07 -5.54 1.34
C PRO A 389 -12.18 -5.94 0.37
N ILE A 390 -13.19 -6.63 0.90
CA ILE A 390 -14.47 -6.90 0.24
C ILE A 390 -15.54 -6.10 1.01
N PRO A 391 -16.60 -5.64 0.34
CA PRO A 391 -17.72 -4.91 0.93
C PRO A 391 -18.38 -5.66 2.08
#